data_AF-A0A845FHS8-F1
#
_entry.id   AF-A0A845FHS8-F1
#
_cell.length_a   1.000
_cell.length_b   1.000
_cell.length_c   1.000
_cell.angle_alpha   90.00
_cell.angle_beta   90.00
_cell.angle_gamma   90.00
#
_symmetry.space_group_name_H-M   'P 1'
#
loop_
_entity.id
_entity.type
_entity.pdbx_description
1 polymer ?
#
loop_
_entity_poly.entity_id
_entity_poly.type
_entity_poly.pdbx_seq_one_letter_code
_entity_poly.pdbx_strand_id
1 'polypeptide(L)'
;MEKENKRVDLSIFQKAKKGNYYCGDSYFYKETDDAFLCALADGLGSGEMARESSKAVMEVIEEHPDLTLEALIKKCNEVLVGKRGVVLGILRIDFDNRTYSYSSIGNIGVITVDPDGKRNRNIPLAGYLSGYPRKLRISRGTVQKGMIFLMFSDGVNDRRLSSNLTHSKNVEQITQQYKELYGQSRDDDITLIAMAYN
;
A
#
# COMPACT_ATOMS: atom_id res chain seq x y z
N MET A 1 -25.84 11.10 -14.17
CA MET A 1 -24.73 10.70 -13.29
C MET A 1 -23.63 10.18 -14.20
N GLU A 2 -22.70 11.06 -14.56
CA GLU A 2 -21.45 10.62 -15.20
C GLU A 2 -20.76 9.65 -14.24
N LYS A 3 -20.46 8.44 -14.70
CA LYS A 3 -19.47 7.62 -14.02
C LYS A 3 -18.18 8.41 -14.12
N GLU A 4 -17.69 8.94 -13.01
CA GLU A 4 -16.31 9.43 -12.93
C GLU A 4 -15.41 8.36 -13.55
N ASN A 5 -14.73 8.71 -14.66
CA ASN A 5 -13.81 7.80 -15.32
C ASN A 5 -12.60 7.65 -14.40
N LYS A 6 -12.64 6.64 -13.53
CA LYS A 6 -11.51 6.29 -12.66
C LYS A 6 -10.25 6.10 -13.51
N ARG A 7 -9.20 6.82 -13.16
CA ARG A 7 -7.88 6.74 -13.78
C ARG A 7 -7.06 5.60 -13.18
N VAL A 8 -7.47 5.06 -12.03
CA VAL A 8 -6.80 3.93 -11.39
C VAL A 8 -7.79 2.80 -11.14
N ASP A 9 -7.57 1.66 -11.80
CA ASP A 9 -8.21 0.40 -11.42
C ASP A 9 -7.49 -0.17 -10.20
N LEU A 10 -8.24 -0.70 -9.23
CA LEU A 10 -7.69 -1.22 -7.99
C LEU A 10 -8.43 -2.49 -7.55
N SER A 11 -7.67 -3.50 -7.13
CA SER A 11 -8.17 -4.70 -6.46
C SER A 11 -7.35 -5.01 -5.23
N ILE A 12 -8.01 -5.53 -4.19
CA ILE A 12 -7.40 -5.83 -2.90
C ILE A 12 -7.69 -7.28 -2.51
N PHE A 13 -6.66 -7.99 -2.07
CA PHE A 13 -6.79 -9.23 -1.33
C PHE A 13 -6.26 -9.02 0.09
N GLN A 14 -7.13 -9.19 1.08
CA GLN A 14 -6.75 -9.15 2.49
C GLN A 14 -7.23 -10.41 3.22
N LYS A 15 -6.39 -10.95 4.11
CA LYS A 15 -6.73 -12.11 4.94
C LYS A 15 -6.03 -12.06 6.29
N ALA A 16 -6.79 -12.30 7.34
CA ALA A 16 -6.26 -12.34 8.70
C ALA A 16 -5.47 -13.62 8.99
N LYS A 17 -4.42 -13.47 9.80
CA LYS A 17 -3.62 -14.55 10.40
C LYS A 17 -4.50 -15.62 11.03
N LYS A 18 -4.06 -16.88 11.02
CA LYS A 18 -4.79 -18.00 11.63
C LYS A 18 -4.98 -17.75 13.12
N GLY A 19 -6.21 -17.93 13.60
CA GLY A 19 -6.56 -17.74 15.02
C GLY A 19 -6.94 -16.30 15.40
N ASN A 20 -6.71 -15.32 14.52
CA ASN A 20 -7.13 -13.94 14.76
C ASN A 20 -8.48 -13.65 14.08
N TYR A 21 -9.34 -12.92 14.79
CA TYR A 21 -10.58 -12.40 14.23
C TYR A 21 -10.35 -11.13 13.40
N TYR A 22 -9.34 -10.34 13.77
CA TYR A 22 -8.97 -9.09 13.12
C TYR A 22 -7.62 -9.19 12.43
N CYS A 23 -7.54 -8.62 11.22
CA CYS A 23 -6.29 -8.38 10.52
C CYS A 23 -5.59 -7.16 11.14
N GLY A 24 -4.29 -7.26 11.43
CA GLY A 24 -3.45 -6.17 11.88
C GLY A 24 -3.17 -5.12 10.80
N ASP A 25 -3.32 -5.50 9.54
CA ASP A 25 -3.16 -4.61 8.38
C ASP A 25 -4.40 -3.72 8.18
N SER A 26 -4.16 -2.44 7.89
CA SER A 26 -5.17 -1.50 7.42
C SER A 26 -4.70 -0.79 6.15
N TYR A 27 -5.64 -0.50 5.25
CA TYR A 27 -5.36 0.22 4.02
C TYR A 27 -6.40 1.31 3.78
N PHE A 28 -6.03 2.30 2.99
CA PHE A 28 -6.90 3.39 2.55
C PHE A 28 -6.53 3.76 1.12
N TYR A 29 -7.52 4.11 0.31
CA TYR A 29 -7.27 4.73 -0.98
C TYR A 29 -8.33 5.78 -1.29
N LYS A 30 -7.92 6.82 -2.02
CA LYS A 30 -8.80 7.88 -2.50
C LYS A 30 -8.33 8.33 -3.87
N GLU A 31 -9.27 8.43 -4.79
CA GLU A 31 -9.07 9.11 -6.06
C GLU A 31 -9.77 10.48 -5.99
N THR A 32 -9.10 11.48 -6.52
CA THR A 32 -9.60 12.85 -6.72
C THR A 32 -9.36 13.21 -8.18
N ASP A 33 -9.86 14.35 -8.63
CA ASP A 33 -9.64 14.80 -10.01
C ASP A 33 -8.15 15.00 -10.35
N ASP A 34 -7.32 15.32 -9.35
CA ASP A 34 -5.91 15.71 -9.53
C ASP A 34 -4.94 14.58 -9.16
N ALA A 35 -5.34 13.68 -8.27
CA ALA A 35 -4.46 12.66 -7.73
C ALA A 35 -5.17 11.37 -7.26
N PHE A 36 -4.40 10.30 -7.21
CA PHE A 36 -4.74 9.06 -6.51
C PHE A 36 -3.77 8.85 -5.34
N LEU A 37 -4.31 8.52 -4.17
CA LEU A 37 -3.57 8.20 -2.95
C LEU A 37 -3.93 6.78 -2.50
N CYS A 38 -2.94 5.97 -2.17
CA CYS A 38 -3.11 4.64 -1.61
C CYS A 38 -2.10 4.40 -0.51
N ALA A 39 -2.55 3.87 0.61
CA ALA A 39 -1.73 3.58 1.77
C ALA A 39 -2.01 2.19 2.32
N LEU A 40 -0.98 1.58 2.88
CA LEU A 40 -1.02 0.31 3.58
C LEU A 40 -0.16 0.41 4.83
N ALA A 41 -0.74 0.07 5.97
CA ALA A 41 -0.05 -0.03 7.24
C ALA A 41 -0.23 -1.44 7.82
N ASP A 42 0.85 -1.99 8.35
CA ASP A 42 0.82 -3.19 9.19
C ASP A 42 1.17 -2.77 10.62
N GLY A 43 0.24 -3.03 11.53
CA GLY A 43 0.36 -2.67 12.93
C GLY A 43 1.21 -3.67 13.70
N LEU A 44 2.13 -3.19 14.54
CA LEU A 44 3.07 -4.10 15.21
C LEU A 44 2.36 -5.16 16.07
N GLY A 45 2.78 -6.41 15.90
CA GLY A 45 2.22 -7.57 16.59
C GLY A 45 1.09 -8.20 15.78
N SER A 46 -0.03 -8.53 16.43
CA SER A 46 -1.20 -9.03 15.72
C SER A 46 -2.50 -8.77 16.50
N GLY A 47 -3.64 -8.98 15.82
CA GLY A 47 -4.96 -8.86 16.41
C GLY A 47 -5.41 -7.40 16.64
N GLU A 48 -6.20 -7.18 17.68
CA GLU A 48 -6.91 -5.91 17.88
C GLU A 48 -5.98 -4.71 18.07
N MET A 49 -4.91 -4.84 18.86
CA MET A 49 -3.97 -3.74 19.12
C MET A 49 -3.12 -3.37 17.89
N ALA A 50 -2.82 -4.36 17.03
CA ALA A 50 -2.17 -4.11 15.75
C ALA A 50 -3.12 -3.31 14.86
N ARG A 51 -4.37 -3.77 14.72
CA ARG A 51 -5.42 -3.08 13.99
C ARG A 51 -5.68 -1.67 14.50
N GLU A 52 -5.66 -1.45 15.82
CA GLU A 52 -5.84 -0.12 16.42
C GLU A 52 -4.77 0.86 15.91
N SER A 53 -3.51 0.42 15.86
CA SER A 53 -2.40 1.25 15.40
C SER A 53 -2.49 1.53 13.89
N SER A 54 -2.79 0.51 13.08
CA SER A 54 -2.90 0.66 11.63
C SER A 54 -4.12 1.49 11.21
N LYS A 55 -5.26 1.34 11.90
CA LYS A 55 -6.46 2.16 11.65
C LYS A 55 -6.26 3.63 11.99
N ALA A 56 -5.65 3.95 13.13
CA ALA A 56 -5.39 5.34 13.51
C ALA A 56 -4.56 6.07 12.44
N VAL A 57 -3.64 5.36 11.78
CA VAL A 57 -2.87 5.91 10.67
C VAL A 57 -3.72 6.10 9.41
N MET A 58 -4.64 5.17 9.10
CA MET A 58 -5.56 5.35 7.97
C MET A 58 -6.50 6.53 8.17
N GLU A 59 -7.02 6.74 9.38
CA GLU A 59 -7.88 7.88 9.72
C GLU A 59 -7.16 9.22 9.45
N VAL A 60 -5.90 9.35 9.87
CA VAL A 60 -5.09 10.55 9.57
C VAL A 60 -4.93 10.79 8.06
N ILE A 61 -4.73 9.71 7.28
CA ILE A 61 -4.59 9.77 5.83
C ILE A 61 -5.89 10.19 5.14
N GLU A 62 -7.00 9.66 5.62
CA GLU A 62 -8.33 10.00 5.13
C GLU A 62 -8.70 11.46 5.38
N GLU A 63 -8.34 12.00 6.55
CA GLU A 63 -8.58 13.39 6.93
C GLU A 63 -7.69 14.40 6.19
N HIS A 64 -6.52 13.96 5.70
CA HIS A 64 -5.50 14.85 5.13
C HIS A 64 -4.95 14.40 3.77
N PRO A 65 -5.80 14.07 2.78
CA PRO A 65 -5.35 13.47 1.52
C PRO A 65 -4.49 14.40 0.66
N ASP A 66 -4.64 15.71 0.83
CA ASP A 66 -3.99 16.71 -0.02
C ASP A 66 -2.55 17.03 0.42
N LEU A 67 -2.17 16.65 1.65
CA LEU A 67 -0.85 16.90 2.19
C LEU A 67 0.26 16.22 1.37
N THR A 68 1.45 16.81 1.44
CA THR A 68 2.65 16.14 0.92
C THR A 68 2.91 14.84 1.68
N LEU A 69 3.56 13.87 1.02
CA LEU A 69 3.88 12.58 1.67
C LEU A 69 4.70 12.79 2.95
N GLU A 70 5.63 13.75 2.95
CA GLU A 70 6.43 14.10 4.12
C GLU A 70 5.56 14.58 5.30
N ALA A 71 4.64 15.51 5.04
CA ALA A 71 3.75 16.06 6.07
C ALA A 71 2.74 15.03 6.56
N LEU A 72 2.23 14.20 5.65
CA LEU A 72 1.28 13.16 5.96
C LEU A 72 1.91 12.08 6.85
N ILE A 73 3.09 11.57 6.49
CA ILE A 73 3.81 10.57 7.30
C ILE A 73 4.15 11.14 8.69
N LYS A 74 4.49 12.43 8.78
CA LYS A 74 4.74 13.08 10.06
C LYS A 74 3.50 13.04 10.96
N LYS A 75 2.32 13.41 10.44
CA LYS A 75 1.05 13.31 11.19
C LYS A 75 0.72 11.86 11.58
N CYS A 76 0.90 10.92 10.65
CA CYS A 76 0.72 9.50 10.93
C CYS A 76 1.64 9.02 12.05
N ASN A 77 2.85 9.56 12.17
CA ASN A 77 3.74 9.22 13.26
C ASN A 77 3.27 9.82 14.59
N GLU A 78 2.78 11.06 14.59
CA GLU A 78 2.30 11.76 15.80
C GLU A 78 1.13 11.04 16.47
N VAL A 79 0.18 10.48 15.71
CA VAL A 79 -0.98 9.75 16.27
C VAL A 79 -0.60 8.41 16.92
N LEU A 80 0.62 7.92 16.70
CA LEU A 80 1.10 6.64 17.23
C LEU A 80 1.75 6.74 18.61
N VAL A 81 1.82 7.93 19.21
CA VAL A 81 2.27 8.08 20.60
C VAL A 81 1.36 7.28 21.52
N GLY A 82 1.95 6.34 22.27
CA GLY A 82 1.19 5.44 23.17
C GLY A 82 0.51 4.26 22.47
N LYS A 83 0.74 4.05 21.16
CA LYS A 83 0.27 2.89 20.40
C LYS A 83 1.42 1.91 20.13
N ARG A 84 1.12 0.73 19.56
CA ARG A 84 2.15 -0.25 19.20
C ARG A 84 3.07 0.23 18.07
N GLY A 85 2.56 1.15 17.25
CA GLY A 85 3.23 1.63 16.06
C GLY A 85 2.84 0.84 14.82
N VAL A 86 3.35 1.29 13.67
CA VAL A 86 3.10 0.64 12.37
C VAL A 86 4.33 0.67 11.49
N VAL A 87 4.44 -0.29 10.58
CA VAL A 87 5.12 -0.09 9.30
C VAL A 87 4.13 0.53 8.32
N LEU A 88 4.58 1.36 7.39
CA LEU A 88 3.71 2.16 6.53
C LEU A 88 4.29 2.31 5.13
N GLY A 89 3.46 2.08 4.12
CA GLY A 89 3.69 2.48 2.74
C GLY A 89 2.60 3.44 2.26
N ILE A 90 3.00 4.49 1.55
CA ILE A 90 2.09 5.44 0.90
C ILE A 90 2.55 5.63 -0.55
N LEU A 91 1.62 5.54 -1.49
CA LEU A 91 1.76 5.84 -2.91
C LEU A 91 0.82 6.98 -3.27
N ARG A 92 1.34 7.99 -3.95
CA ARG A 92 0.55 9.06 -4.59
C ARG A 92 0.87 9.10 -6.07
N ILE A 93 -0.16 9.13 -6.90
CA ILE A 93 -0.07 9.38 -8.34
C ILE A 93 -0.65 10.78 -8.57
N ASP A 94 0.14 11.65 -9.17
CA ASP A 94 -0.24 13.00 -9.59
C ASP A 94 -0.57 12.94 -11.08
N PHE A 95 -1.82 13.23 -11.41
CA PHE A 95 -2.34 13.07 -12.76
C PHE A 95 -1.92 14.22 -13.69
N ASP A 96 -1.80 15.43 -13.15
CA ASP A 96 -1.42 16.62 -13.90
C ASP A 96 0.04 16.54 -14.36
N ASN A 97 0.92 16.23 -13.43
CA ASN A 97 2.35 16.10 -13.68
C ASN A 97 2.72 14.75 -14.28
N ARG A 98 1.78 13.78 -14.31
CA ARG A 98 2.02 12.39 -14.70
C ARG A 98 3.22 11.79 -13.97
N THR A 99 3.22 11.95 -12.66
CA THR A 99 4.25 11.37 -11.79
C THR A 99 3.64 10.52 -10.71
N TYR A 100 4.43 9.64 -10.14
CA TYR A 100 4.10 9.00 -8.88
C TYR A 100 5.21 9.24 -7.87
N SER A 101 4.82 9.26 -6.60
CA SER A 101 5.73 9.28 -5.48
C SER A 101 5.31 8.23 -4.47
N TYR A 102 6.28 7.58 -3.83
CA TYR A 102 5.99 6.67 -2.75
C TYR A 102 7.02 6.76 -1.64
N SER A 103 6.60 6.44 -0.43
CA SER A 103 7.47 6.25 0.72
C SER A 103 7.09 4.97 1.45
N SER A 104 8.08 4.31 2.03
CA SER A 104 7.87 3.14 2.88
C SER A 104 8.85 3.14 4.05
N ILE A 105 8.31 2.92 5.26
CA ILE A 105 9.04 2.66 6.49
C ILE A 105 8.64 1.28 6.98
N GLY A 106 9.63 0.45 7.28
CA GLY A 106 9.46 -0.94 7.66
C GLY A 106 9.56 -1.87 6.47
N ASN A 107 8.63 -2.81 6.36
CA ASN A 107 8.64 -3.91 5.40
C ASN A 107 7.46 -3.86 4.41
N ILE A 108 6.75 -2.72 4.31
CA ILE A 108 5.76 -2.53 3.24
C ILE A 108 6.46 -2.45 1.88
N GLY A 109 6.19 -3.45 1.04
CA GLY A 109 6.74 -3.59 -0.29
C GLY A 109 5.92 -2.84 -1.33
N VAL A 110 6.63 -2.26 -2.31
CA VAL A 110 6.02 -1.67 -3.51
C VAL A 110 6.80 -2.17 -4.73
N ILE A 111 6.11 -2.82 -5.66
CA ILE A 111 6.64 -3.17 -6.99
C ILE A 111 5.91 -2.35 -8.03
N THR A 112 6.66 -1.69 -8.90
CA THR A 112 6.15 -1.02 -10.09
C THR A 112 6.48 -1.84 -11.32
N VAL A 113 5.54 -2.01 -12.23
CA VAL A 113 5.74 -2.64 -13.54
C VAL A 113 5.33 -1.64 -14.61
N ASP A 114 6.27 -1.21 -15.44
CA ASP A 114 5.97 -0.30 -16.54
C ASP A 114 5.27 -1.05 -17.70
N PRO A 115 4.74 -0.32 -18.71
CA PRO A 115 4.04 -0.94 -19.84
C PRO A 115 4.88 -1.93 -20.65
N ASP A 116 6.20 -1.77 -20.65
CA ASP A 116 7.20 -2.62 -21.31
C ASP A 116 7.58 -3.85 -20.46
N GLY A 117 7.04 -3.97 -19.25
CA GLY A 117 7.25 -5.10 -18.35
C GLY A 117 8.48 -4.97 -17.45
N LYS A 118 9.20 -3.84 -17.47
CA LYS A 118 10.30 -3.59 -16.56
C LYS A 118 9.76 -3.44 -15.14
N ARG A 119 10.35 -4.21 -14.23
CA ARG A 119 9.96 -4.22 -12.81
C ARG A 119 10.97 -3.48 -11.98
N ASN A 120 10.51 -2.59 -11.11
CA ASN A 120 11.33 -1.99 -10.06
C ASN A 120 10.67 -2.27 -8.72
N ARG A 121 11.48 -2.67 -7.73
CA ARG A 121 11.03 -2.88 -6.36
C ARG A 121 11.62 -1.77 -5.50
N ASN A 122 10.82 -1.26 -4.56
CA ASN A 122 11.36 -0.39 -3.55
C ASN A 122 12.33 -1.14 -2.63
N ILE A 123 13.32 -0.40 -2.14
CA ILE A 123 14.06 -0.81 -0.94
C ILE A 123 13.33 -0.11 0.21
N PRO A 124 12.74 -0.84 1.16
CA PRO A 124 12.13 -0.20 2.32
C PRO A 124 13.18 0.42 3.25
N LEU A 125 12.84 1.48 3.98
CA LEU A 125 13.68 1.97 5.07
C LEU A 125 13.41 1.13 6.32
N ALA A 126 14.46 0.61 6.97
CA ALA A 126 14.29 -0.16 8.19
C ALA A 126 13.66 0.68 9.34
N GLY A 127 12.88 0.01 10.18
CA GLY A 127 12.23 0.62 11.35
C GLY A 127 10.71 0.64 11.24
N TYR A 128 10.07 1.41 12.11
CA TYR A 128 8.62 1.58 12.16
C TYR A 128 8.29 2.95 12.77
N LEU A 129 7.07 3.41 12.55
CA LEU A 129 6.51 4.62 13.14
C LEU A 129 5.93 4.32 14.52
N SER A 130 6.22 5.17 15.49
CA SER A 130 5.83 4.96 16.89
C SER A 130 5.79 6.26 17.71
N GLY A 131 5.67 7.42 17.05
CA GLY A 131 5.71 8.73 17.69
C GLY A 131 7.08 9.41 17.68
N TYR A 132 8.17 8.68 17.41
CA TYR A 132 9.52 9.25 17.37
C TYR A 132 9.91 9.69 15.95
N PRO A 133 10.64 10.81 15.78
CA PRO A 133 11.09 11.25 14.46
C PRO A 133 11.87 10.17 13.71
N ARG A 134 11.52 9.98 12.42
CA ARG A 134 12.20 9.05 11.51
C ARG A 134 12.65 9.78 10.26
N LYS A 135 13.77 9.32 9.69
CA LYS A 135 14.18 9.74 8.34
C LYS A 135 13.20 9.18 7.33
N LEU A 136 12.78 10.02 6.39
CA LEU A 136 11.90 9.64 5.29
C LEU A 136 12.72 9.50 4.01
N ARG A 137 12.32 8.55 3.16
CA ARG A 137 12.79 8.47 1.78
C ARG A 137 11.57 8.43 0.87
N ILE A 138 11.51 9.38 -0.04
CA ILE A 138 10.47 9.43 -1.06
C ILE A 138 11.13 9.14 -2.40
N SER A 139 10.66 8.07 -3.02
CA SER A 139 11.01 7.73 -4.38
C SER A 139 10.00 8.37 -5.32
N ARG A 140 10.45 8.82 -6.49
CA ARG A 140 9.63 9.47 -7.50
C ARG A 140 9.91 8.84 -8.86
N GLY A 141 8.90 8.81 -9.71
CA GLY A 141 9.00 8.34 -11.09
C GLY A 141 7.89 8.93 -11.95
N THR A 142 7.98 8.71 -13.26
CA THR A 142 6.92 9.07 -14.20
C THR A 142 5.89 7.96 -14.26
N VAL A 143 4.60 8.31 -14.29
CA VAL A 143 3.52 7.33 -14.48
C VAL A 143 3.14 7.29 -15.96
N GLN A 144 2.85 6.09 -16.46
CA GLN A 144 2.44 5.87 -17.84
C GLN A 144 1.20 4.99 -17.85
N LYS A 145 0.30 5.22 -18.81
CA LYS A 145 -0.88 4.37 -19.01
C LYS A 145 -0.47 2.90 -19.17
N GLY A 146 -1.14 2.01 -18.45
CA GLY A 146 -0.85 0.58 -18.37
C GLY A 146 0.23 0.21 -17.35
N MET A 147 0.73 1.17 -16.56
CA MET A 147 1.65 0.90 -15.45
C MET A 147 0.91 0.26 -14.28
N ILE A 148 1.50 -0.77 -13.68
CA ILE A 148 0.96 -1.52 -12.55
C ILE A 148 1.76 -1.21 -11.29
N PHE A 149 1.06 -1.06 -10.18
CA PHE A 149 1.63 -0.96 -8.84
C PHE A 149 1.10 -2.11 -7.98
N LEU A 150 2.01 -2.84 -7.34
CA LEU A 150 1.69 -3.82 -6.31
C LEU A 150 2.21 -3.31 -4.97
N MET A 151 1.31 -3.02 -4.04
CA MET A 151 1.66 -2.69 -2.66
C MET A 151 1.26 -3.84 -1.74
N PHE A 152 2.13 -4.23 -0.82
CA PHE A 152 1.89 -5.42 0.01
C PHE A 152 2.58 -5.38 1.37
N SER A 153 1.95 -6.03 2.36
CA SER A 153 2.54 -6.32 3.67
C SER A 153 3.48 -7.54 3.60
N ASP A 154 4.23 -7.81 4.66
CA ASP A 154 5.23 -8.87 4.69
C ASP A 154 4.66 -10.30 4.72
N GLY A 155 3.37 -10.46 5.07
CA GLY A 155 2.62 -11.70 4.87
C GLY A 155 2.53 -12.09 3.39
N VAL A 156 2.77 -11.16 2.45
CA VAL A 156 2.97 -11.46 1.04
C VAL A 156 4.44 -11.79 0.77
N ASN A 157 4.69 -13.05 0.38
CA ASN A 157 6.00 -13.42 -0.14
C ASN A 157 6.21 -12.83 -1.52
N ASP A 158 7.01 -11.77 -1.60
CA ASP A 158 7.27 -11.01 -2.82
C ASP A 158 7.85 -11.81 -3.98
N ARG A 159 8.60 -12.90 -3.70
CA ARG A 159 9.11 -13.82 -4.74
C ARG A 159 7.98 -14.50 -5.52
N ARG A 160 6.78 -14.55 -4.94
CA ARG A 160 5.58 -15.12 -5.56
C ARG A 160 4.84 -14.11 -6.46
N LEU A 161 5.13 -12.82 -6.32
CA LEU A 161 4.64 -11.77 -7.23
C LEU A 161 5.49 -11.78 -8.52
N SER A 162 5.34 -12.85 -9.30
CA SER A 162 6.08 -13.06 -10.54
C SER A 162 5.60 -12.13 -11.67
N SER A 163 6.40 -12.00 -12.74
CA SER A 163 6.00 -11.27 -13.96
C SER A 163 4.73 -11.84 -14.60
N ASN A 164 4.54 -13.16 -14.52
CA ASN A 164 3.36 -13.84 -15.05
C ASN A 164 2.08 -13.36 -14.37
N LEU A 165 2.13 -13.13 -13.06
CA LEU A 165 0.97 -12.62 -12.30
C LEU A 165 0.55 -11.26 -12.84
N THR A 166 1.51 -10.37 -13.13
CA THR A 166 1.25 -9.02 -13.64
C THR A 166 0.98 -8.93 -15.14
N HIS A 167 1.02 -10.05 -15.87
CA HIS A 167 0.92 -10.04 -17.34
C HIS A 167 -0.48 -9.66 -17.84
N SER A 168 -1.54 -10.03 -17.11
CA SER A 168 -2.92 -9.76 -17.55
C SER A 168 -3.28 -8.28 -17.56
N LYS A 169 -2.50 -7.42 -16.89
CA LYS A 169 -2.79 -6.00 -16.60
C LYS A 169 -4.15 -5.75 -15.93
N ASN A 170 -4.90 -6.81 -15.60
CA ASN A 170 -6.17 -6.76 -14.90
C ASN A 170 -5.92 -7.01 -13.41
N VAL A 171 -6.22 -6.01 -12.59
CA VAL A 171 -5.91 -6.01 -11.16
C VAL A 171 -6.71 -7.04 -10.38
N GLU A 172 -7.96 -7.32 -10.77
CA GLU A 172 -8.79 -8.35 -10.15
C GLU A 172 -8.18 -9.73 -10.36
N GLN A 173 -7.79 -10.06 -11.59
CA GLN A 173 -7.12 -11.31 -11.92
C GLN A 173 -5.79 -11.48 -11.18
N ILE A 174 -5.01 -10.40 -11.03
CA ILE A 174 -3.77 -10.43 -10.23
C ILE A 174 -4.08 -10.88 -8.79
N THR A 175 -5.04 -10.24 -8.13
CA THR A 175 -5.38 -10.56 -6.74
C THR A 175 -6.05 -11.93 -6.60
N GLN A 176 -6.87 -12.33 -7.56
CA GLN A 176 -7.57 -13.62 -7.55
C GLN A 176 -6.60 -14.78 -7.77
N GLN A 177 -5.69 -14.68 -8.73
CA GLN A 177 -4.63 -15.67 -8.94
C GLN A 177 -3.73 -15.78 -7.71
N TYR A 178 -3.35 -14.65 -7.10
CA TYR A 178 -2.58 -14.68 -5.85
C TYR A 178 -3.33 -15.41 -4.73
N LYS A 179 -4.62 -15.11 -4.55
CA LYS A 179 -5.48 -15.77 -3.56
C LYS A 179 -5.56 -17.27 -3.78
N GLU A 180 -5.76 -17.72 -5.01
CA GLU A 180 -5.89 -19.15 -5.36
C GLU A 180 -4.60 -19.92 -5.10
N LEU A 181 -3.45 -19.35 -5.50
CA LEU A 181 -2.15 -20.01 -5.39
C LEU A 181 -1.59 -19.95 -3.96
N TYR A 182 -1.78 -18.84 -3.25
CA TYR A 182 -1.02 -18.52 -2.05
C TYR A 182 -1.86 -18.06 -0.86
N GLY A 183 -3.13 -17.70 -1.07
CA GLY A 183 -4.02 -17.19 -0.03
C GLY A 183 -4.40 -18.20 1.06
N GLN A 184 -3.96 -19.46 0.96
CA GLN A 184 -4.19 -20.48 1.99
C GLN A 184 -3.19 -20.44 3.15
N SER A 185 -1.97 -19.91 2.95
CA SER A 185 -1.08 -19.63 4.07
C SER A 185 -1.72 -18.56 4.95
N ARG A 186 -1.60 -18.74 6.27
CA ARG A 186 -2.18 -17.87 7.30
C ARG A 186 -1.20 -17.68 8.45
N ASP A 187 0.08 -17.75 8.15
CA ASP A 187 1.15 -17.63 9.14
C ASP A 187 1.27 -16.19 9.64
N ASP A 188 0.85 -15.23 8.81
CA ASP A 188 0.64 -13.84 9.19
C ASP A 188 -0.58 -13.19 8.53
N ASP A 189 -0.82 -11.92 8.87
CA ASP A 189 -1.75 -11.05 8.16
C ASP A 189 -1.25 -10.77 6.75
N ILE A 190 -2.14 -10.88 5.75
CA ILE A 190 -1.80 -10.74 4.34
C ILE A 190 -2.64 -9.62 3.76
N THR A 191 -1.98 -8.61 3.18
CA THR A 191 -2.63 -7.61 2.34
C THR A 191 -1.84 -7.41 1.05
N LEU A 192 -2.50 -7.60 -0.08
CA LEU A 192 -2.00 -7.30 -1.43
C LEU A 192 -2.96 -6.32 -2.10
N ILE A 193 -2.45 -5.19 -2.55
CA ILE A 193 -3.18 -4.18 -3.31
C ILE A 193 -2.56 -4.10 -4.70
N ALA A 194 -3.34 -4.45 -5.73
CA ALA A 194 -2.96 -4.30 -7.13
C ALA A 194 -3.66 -3.08 -7.72
N MET A 195 -2.89 -2.23 -8.41
CA MET A 195 -3.36 -0.99 -9.01
C MET A 195 -2.86 -0.89 -10.45
N ALA A 196 -3.69 -0.41 -11.37
CA ALA A 196 -3.32 -0.14 -12.76
C ALA A 196 -3.74 1.28 -13.14
N TYR A 197 -2.80 2.04 -13.71
CA TYR A 197 -3.06 3.41 -14.18
C TYR A 197 -3.53 3.40 -15.64
N ASN A 198 -4.67 4.03 -15.92
CA ASN A 198 -5.40 3.97 -17.20
C ASN A 198 -5.21 5.16 -18.13
#